data_AF-A0A941TCW0-F1
#
_entry.id   AF-A0A941TCW0-F1
#
_cell.length_a   1.000
_cell.length_b   1.000
_cell.length_c   1.000
_cell.angle_alpha   90.00
_cell.angle_beta   90.00
_cell.angle_gamma   90.00
#
_symmetry.space_group_name_H-M   'P 1'
#
loop_
_entity.id
_entity.type
_entity.pdbx_description
1 polymer ?
#
loop_
_entity_poly.entity_id
_entity_poly.type
_entity_poly.pdbx_seq_one_letter_code
_entity_poly.pdbx_strand_id
1 'polypeptide(L)'
;MNRTVLTLFAWVIALSLIGLPVVGVLNGWFAQERWPIRNLQVEAEFNHVGAEQIRAVTKNYLGTGFFAIKLDDVRSAVAALPWVERVEVRKRWPDTLEMRVLEQQPFARWGDKQLVGRNGVLFSAPGTETIQGLPQLSGPDAALADVIDFYQKTLTTLSGSGLALAGVSLSARGSWAINLVDGSEILLGQRDIDEHLRRFLDVFPRLAAGRGTNVFARADLRYANGFAIRWLAAAPGPTPNPDKPVAPPRPPAQRST
;
A
#
# COMPACT_ATOMS: atom_id res chain seq x y z
N MET A 1 -38.12 -29.30 -58.92
CA MET A 1 -37.47 -27.98 -58.75
C MET A 1 -36.27 -27.93 -59.68
N ASN A 2 -36.26 -27.05 -60.69
CA ASN A 2 -35.25 -27.04 -61.74
C ASN A 2 -33.86 -26.73 -61.16
N ARG A 3 -32.86 -27.56 -61.47
CA ARG A 3 -31.47 -27.41 -61.01
C ARG A 3 -30.90 -26.02 -61.31
N THR A 4 -31.29 -25.44 -62.44
CA THR A 4 -31.01 -24.07 -62.87
C THR A 4 -31.59 -23.00 -61.94
N VAL A 5 -32.81 -23.20 -61.43
CA VAL A 5 -33.44 -22.27 -60.46
C VAL A 5 -32.71 -22.32 -59.12
N LEU A 6 -32.29 -23.52 -58.69
CA LEU A 6 -31.52 -23.68 -57.45
C LEU A 6 -30.15 -23.01 -57.51
N THR A 7 -29.45 -23.13 -58.64
CA THR A 7 -28.16 -22.46 -58.85
C THR A 7 -28.30 -20.95 -58.91
N LEU A 8 -29.35 -20.41 -59.55
CA LEU A 8 -29.60 -18.97 -59.59
C LEU A 8 -29.85 -18.39 -58.19
N PHE A 9 -30.65 -19.08 -57.37
CA PHE A 9 -30.86 -18.69 -55.96
C PHE A 9 -29.56 -18.72 -55.16
N ALA A 10 -28.73 -19.75 -55.33
CA ALA A 10 -27.44 -19.85 -54.64
C ALA A 10 -26.49 -18.69 -55.02
N TRP A 11 -26.45 -18.31 -56.30
CA TRP A 11 -25.65 -17.17 -56.78
C TRP A 11 -26.15 -15.83 -56.24
N VAL A 12 -27.47 -15.62 -56.17
CA VAL A 12 -28.05 -14.39 -55.60
C VAL A 12 -27.76 -14.27 -54.11
N ILE A 13 -27.84 -15.39 -53.37
CA ILE A 13 -27.49 -15.41 -51.94
C ILE A 13 -26.00 -15.12 -51.75
N ALA A 14 -25.13 -15.77 -52.52
CA ALA A 14 -23.69 -15.54 -52.46
C ALA A 14 -23.32 -14.08 -52.80
N LEU A 15 -23.92 -13.51 -53.85
CA LEU A 15 -23.73 -12.11 -54.22
C LEU A 15 -24.28 -11.14 -53.18
N SER A 16 -25.41 -11.43 -52.54
CA SER A 16 -25.93 -10.62 -51.44
C SER A 16 -25.03 -10.67 -50.21
N LEU A 17 -24.51 -11.85 -49.85
CA LEU A 17 -23.63 -12.04 -48.70
C LEU A 17 -22.31 -11.29 -48.83
N ILE A 18 -21.84 -11.06 -50.06
CA ILE A 18 -20.61 -10.31 -50.35
C ILE A 18 -20.93 -8.83 -50.63
N GLY A 19 -21.99 -8.55 -51.37
CA GLY A 19 -22.37 -7.20 -51.81
C GLY A 19 -22.88 -6.32 -50.68
N LEU A 20 -23.69 -6.84 -49.75
CA LEU A 20 -24.21 -6.07 -48.63
C LEU A 20 -23.09 -5.55 -47.69
N PRO A 21 -22.09 -6.36 -47.28
CA PRO A 21 -20.94 -5.86 -46.54
C PRO A 21 -20.15 -4.79 -47.30
N VAL A 22 -19.92 -4.97 -48.60
CA VAL A 22 -19.17 -4.02 -49.44
C VAL A 22 -19.91 -2.69 -49.56
N VAL A 23 -21.22 -2.71 -49.80
CA VAL A 23 -22.05 -1.49 -49.81
C VAL A 23 -22.07 -0.84 -48.43
N GLY A 24 -22.13 -1.63 -47.35
CA GLY A 24 -22.01 -1.13 -45.98
C GLY A 24 -20.69 -0.40 -45.71
N VAL A 25 -19.57 -0.93 -46.22
CA VAL A 25 -18.25 -0.28 -46.12
C VAL A 25 -18.19 0.98 -46.99
N LEU A 26 -18.61 0.92 -48.26
CA LEU A 26 -18.56 2.04 -49.21
C LEU A 26 -19.49 3.20 -48.82
N ASN A 27 -20.67 2.91 -48.26
CA ASN A 27 -21.58 3.94 -47.72
C ASN A 27 -21.17 4.43 -46.32
N GLY A 28 -20.03 3.99 -45.79
CA GLY A 28 -19.54 4.40 -44.49
C GLY A 28 -20.47 4.02 -43.34
N TRP A 29 -21.19 2.89 -43.44
CA TRP A 29 -21.99 2.37 -42.31
C TRP A 29 -21.09 2.07 -41.09
N PHE A 30 -19.84 1.68 -41.37
CA PHE A 30 -18.76 1.49 -40.41
C PHE A 30 -17.83 2.72 -40.30
N ALA A 31 -18.18 3.85 -40.90
CA ALA A 31 -17.37 5.07 -40.82
C ALA A 31 -17.38 5.62 -39.38
N GLN A 32 -16.20 6.02 -38.93
CA GLN A 32 -15.91 6.44 -37.55
C GLN A 32 -16.79 7.59 -37.07
N GLU A 33 -17.19 8.48 -37.97
CA GLU A 33 -17.97 9.68 -37.68
C GLU A 33 -19.43 9.39 -37.25
N ARG A 34 -19.97 8.22 -37.58
CA ARG A 34 -21.37 7.86 -37.24
C ARG A 34 -21.55 7.29 -35.85
N TRP A 35 -20.48 6.84 -35.19
CA TRP A 35 -20.53 6.16 -33.89
C TRP A 35 -19.56 6.80 -32.89
N PRO A 36 -19.70 8.08 -32.52
CA PRO A 36 -18.84 8.69 -31.52
C PRO A 36 -19.09 8.06 -30.15
N ILE A 37 -18.04 7.86 -29.36
CA ILE A 37 -18.21 7.55 -27.93
C ILE A 37 -18.75 8.79 -27.23
N ARG A 38 -19.94 8.66 -26.66
CA ARG A 38 -20.64 9.77 -25.97
C ARG A 38 -20.65 9.58 -24.47
N ASN A 39 -20.61 8.32 -24.03
CA ASN A 39 -20.78 7.97 -22.63
C ASN A 39 -19.47 7.42 -22.06
N LEU A 40 -19.06 7.97 -20.92
CA LEU A 40 -17.97 7.44 -20.11
C LEU A 40 -18.55 7.00 -18.78
N GLN A 41 -18.51 5.70 -18.53
CA GLN A 41 -18.93 5.10 -17.26
C GLN A 41 -17.68 4.68 -16.50
N VAL A 42 -17.50 5.22 -15.29
CA VAL A 42 -16.35 4.96 -14.43
C VAL A 42 -16.82 4.29 -13.16
N GLU A 43 -16.28 3.11 -12.89
CA GLU A 43 -16.43 2.38 -11.63
C GLU A 43 -15.13 2.53 -10.84
N ALA A 44 -15.18 3.27 -9.72
CA ALA A 44 -14.06 3.49 -8.81
C ALA A 44 -14.59 3.72 -7.38
N GLU A 45 -13.71 3.62 -6.38
CA GLU A 45 -14.04 4.02 -5.01
C GLU A 45 -14.06 5.54 -4.83
N PHE A 46 -13.33 6.28 -5.68
CA PHE A 46 -13.24 7.75 -5.67
C PHE A 46 -12.73 8.34 -4.34
N ASN A 47 -11.88 7.61 -3.60
CA ASN A 47 -11.29 8.11 -2.36
C ASN A 47 -10.19 9.14 -2.66
N HIS A 48 -9.37 8.86 -3.68
CA HIS A 48 -8.24 9.71 -4.06
C HIS A 48 -8.30 10.17 -5.52
N VAL A 49 -8.90 9.39 -6.42
CA VAL A 49 -8.99 9.73 -7.84
C VAL A 49 -10.39 10.24 -8.16
N GLY A 50 -10.53 11.56 -8.35
CA GLY A 50 -11.82 12.17 -8.68
C GLY A 50 -12.30 11.87 -10.11
N ALA A 51 -13.62 11.77 -10.30
CA ALA A 51 -14.23 11.56 -11.62
C ALA A 51 -13.84 12.65 -12.64
N GLU A 52 -13.72 13.90 -12.19
CA GLU A 52 -13.29 15.02 -13.05
C GLU A 52 -11.84 14.90 -13.49
N GLN A 53 -10.98 14.33 -12.65
CA GLN A 53 -9.58 14.10 -13.01
C GLN A 53 -9.47 13.02 -14.09
N ILE A 54 -10.23 11.94 -13.96
CA ILE A 54 -10.33 10.88 -14.99
C ILE A 54 -10.90 11.46 -16.29
N ARG A 55 -11.97 12.26 -16.20
CA ARG A 55 -12.58 12.93 -17.37
C ARG A 55 -11.58 13.85 -18.08
N ALA A 56 -10.81 14.63 -17.33
CA ALA A 56 -9.82 15.55 -17.88
C ALA A 56 -8.73 14.82 -18.67
N VAL A 57 -8.22 13.72 -18.14
CA VAL A 57 -7.17 12.89 -18.78
C VAL A 57 -7.71 12.13 -20.00
N THR A 58 -8.98 11.74 -19.97
CA THR A 58 -9.61 10.98 -21.07
C THR A 58 -10.19 11.86 -22.19
N LYS A 59 -10.33 13.18 -21.97
CA LYS A 59 -11.00 14.12 -22.88
C LYS A 59 -10.50 14.06 -24.32
N ASN A 60 -9.19 13.93 -24.53
CA ASN A 60 -8.59 13.93 -25.86
C ASN A 60 -8.84 12.63 -26.65
N TYR A 61 -9.29 11.57 -25.97
CA TYR A 61 -9.61 10.29 -26.59
C TYR A 61 -11.11 10.13 -26.88
N LEU A 62 -11.94 10.83 -26.12
CA LEU A 62 -13.39 10.91 -26.30
C LEU A 62 -13.71 11.75 -27.55
N GLY A 63 -14.61 11.26 -28.40
CA GLY A 63 -14.95 11.88 -29.70
C GLY A 63 -14.26 11.27 -30.91
N THR A 64 -13.20 10.47 -30.71
CA THR A 64 -12.75 9.50 -31.71
C THR A 64 -13.84 8.44 -31.89
N GLY A 65 -14.15 8.03 -33.12
CA GLY A 65 -15.17 7.01 -33.38
C GLY A 65 -14.96 5.73 -32.55
N PHE A 66 -16.05 5.06 -32.17
CA PHE A 66 -16.06 3.86 -31.31
C PHE A 66 -15.08 2.78 -31.78
N PHE A 67 -14.88 2.64 -33.08
CA PHE A 67 -13.96 1.69 -33.67
C PHE A 67 -12.51 2.18 -33.71
N ALA A 68 -12.26 3.49 -33.81
CA ALA A 68 -10.93 4.10 -33.92
C ALA A 68 -10.24 4.33 -32.57
N ILE A 69 -10.99 4.45 -31.47
CA ILE A 69 -10.35 4.67 -30.17
C ILE A 69 -9.42 3.50 -29.80
N LYS A 70 -8.18 3.85 -29.46
CA LYS A 70 -7.18 2.92 -28.94
C LYS A 70 -7.34 2.82 -27.43
N LEU A 71 -7.80 1.67 -26.95
CA LEU A 71 -8.06 1.46 -25.52
C LEU A 71 -6.79 1.51 -24.69
N ASP A 72 -5.66 1.08 -25.27
CA ASP A 72 -4.37 1.11 -24.58
C ASP A 72 -3.89 2.53 -24.31
N ASP A 73 -4.17 3.48 -25.20
CA ASP A 73 -3.82 4.89 -24.98
C ASP A 73 -4.64 5.47 -23.82
N VAL A 74 -5.95 5.18 -23.79
CA VAL A 74 -6.84 5.59 -22.68
C VAL A 74 -6.40 4.97 -21.37
N ARG A 75 -6.13 3.65 -21.38
CA ARG A 75 -5.63 2.90 -20.22
C ARG A 75 -4.34 3.50 -19.69
N SER A 76 -3.37 3.77 -20.57
CA SER A 76 -2.06 4.35 -20.19
C SER A 76 -2.22 5.75 -19.62
N ALA A 77 -3.10 6.56 -20.20
CA ALA A 77 -3.35 7.91 -19.72
C ALA A 77 -3.92 7.91 -18.29
N VAL A 78 -4.92 7.06 -18.01
CA VAL A 78 -5.49 6.95 -16.67
C VAL A 78 -4.54 6.26 -15.69
N ALA A 79 -3.78 5.26 -16.12
CA ALA A 79 -2.76 4.61 -15.31
C ALA A 79 -1.61 5.54 -14.91
N ALA A 80 -1.41 6.66 -15.62
CA ALA A 80 -0.43 7.68 -15.26
C ALA A 80 -0.87 8.53 -14.05
N LEU A 81 -2.12 8.42 -13.60
CA LEU A 81 -2.56 9.09 -12.38
C LEU A 81 -1.89 8.43 -11.16
N PRO A 82 -1.24 9.20 -10.26
CA PRO A 82 -0.41 8.64 -9.19
C PRO A 82 -1.12 7.69 -8.21
N TRP A 83 -2.42 7.90 -8.01
CA TRP A 83 -3.26 7.10 -7.12
C TRP A 83 -3.88 5.89 -7.82
N VAL A 84 -3.65 5.68 -9.11
CA VAL A 84 -4.19 4.52 -9.85
C VAL A 84 -3.23 3.36 -9.76
N GLU A 85 -3.71 2.23 -9.23
CA GLU A 85 -2.99 0.96 -9.26
C GLU A 85 -3.20 0.23 -10.58
N ARG A 86 -4.46 0.13 -11.00
CA ARG A 86 -4.85 -0.60 -12.20
C ARG A 86 -6.08 0.04 -12.79
N VAL A 87 -6.12 0.04 -14.12
CA VAL A 87 -7.30 0.46 -14.87
C VAL A 87 -7.63 -0.58 -15.94
N GLU A 88 -8.90 -0.95 -15.95
CA GLU A 88 -9.49 -1.80 -16.98
C GLU A 88 -10.40 -0.94 -17.83
N VAL A 89 -10.22 -0.99 -19.14
CA VAL A 89 -11.01 -0.21 -20.09
C VAL A 89 -11.62 -1.16 -21.09
N ARG A 90 -12.93 -1.07 -21.29
CA ARG A 90 -13.65 -1.88 -22.28
C ARG A 90 -14.67 -1.02 -23.03
N LYS A 91 -14.91 -1.40 -24.27
CA LYS A 91 -15.95 -0.80 -25.10
C LYS A 91 -17.27 -1.51 -24.81
N ARG A 92 -18.32 -0.74 -24.57
CA ARG A 92 -19.70 -1.22 -24.52
C ARG A 92 -20.48 -0.57 -25.64
N TRP A 93 -20.89 -1.39 -26.59
CA TRP A 93 -21.74 -0.96 -27.69
C TRP A 93 -23.09 -0.42 -27.14
N PRO A 94 -23.67 0.64 -27.73
CA PRO A 94 -23.26 1.31 -28.98
C PRO A 94 -22.20 2.41 -28.86
N ASP A 95 -22.13 3.14 -27.75
CA ASP A 95 -21.37 4.40 -27.65
C ASP A 95 -20.75 4.66 -26.28
N THR A 96 -20.57 3.61 -25.47
CA THR A 96 -20.11 3.70 -24.09
C THR A 96 -18.68 3.16 -23.94
N LEU A 97 -17.85 3.92 -23.24
CA LEU A 97 -16.59 3.43 -22.70
C LEU A 97 -16.79 3.13 -21.21
N GLU A 98 -16.64 1.87 -20.84
CA GLU A 98 -16.68 1.46 -19.44
C GLU A 98 -15.25 1.31 -18.93
N MET A 99 -15.02 1.90 -17.76
CA MET A 99 -13.73 1.92 -17.11
C MET A 99 -13.88 1.50 -15.65
N ARG A 100 -13.03 0.58 -15.22
CA ARG A 100 -12.90 0.24 -13.81
C ARG A 100 -11.53 0.69 -13.34
N VAL A 101 -11.50 1.57 -12.35
CA VAL A 101 -10.27 2.12 -11.76
C VAL A 101 -10.11 1.56 -10.36
N LEU A 102 -8.98 0.91 -10.13
CA LEU A 102 -8.55 0.43 -8.82
C LEU A 102 -7.51 1.42 -8.30
N GLU A 103 -7.79 1.99 -7.12
CA GLU A 103 -6.90 2.92 -6.47
C GLU A 103 -5.79 2.20 -5.68
N GLN A 104 -4.64 2.84 -5.56
CA GLN A 104 -3.53 2.37 -4.74
C GLN A 104 -3.94 2.29 -3.27
N GLN A 105 -3.72 1.13 -2.65
CA GLN A 105 -3.95 0.96 -1.22
C GLN A 105 -2.61 1.00 -0.48
N PRO A 106 -2.33 2.05 0.31
CA PRO A 106 -1.08 2.16 1.03
C PRO A 106 -1.00 1.09 2.13
N PHE A 107 0.15 0.41 2.17
CA PHE A 107 0.48 -0.60 3.16
C PHE A 107 1.51 -0.09 4.17
N ALA A 108 2.55 0.60 3.70
CA ALA A 108 3.65 1.08 4.54
C ALA A 108 4.27 2.36 3.98
N ARG A 109 5.04 3.08 4.79
CA ARG A 109 5.93 4.15 4.33
C ARG A 109 7.27 3.56 3.91
N TRP A 110 7.81 4.03 2.79
CA TRP A 110 9.15 3.69 2.32
C TRP A 110 10.04 4.94 2.37
N GLY A 111 10.95 4.97 3.33
CA GLY A 111 11.72 6.18 3.65
C GLY A 111 10.78 7.36 3.94
N ASP A 112 11.15 8.55 3.49
CA ASP A 112 10.42 9.78 3.84
C ASP A 112 9.35 10.19 2.82
N LYS A 113 9.44 9.70 1.58
CA LYS A 113 8.70 10.28 0.43
C LYS A 113 7.83 9.29 -0.36
N GLN A 114 8.02 8.00 -0.16
CA GLN A 114 7.33 6.97 -0.92
C GLN A 114 6.44 6.14 0.00
N LEU A 115 5.45 5.51 -0.59
CA LEU A 115 4.62 4.52 0.05
C LEU A 115 4.82 3.18 -0.66
N VAL A 116 4.67 2.10 0.09
CA VAL A 116 4.53 0.75 -0.43
C VAL A 116 3.05 0.47 -0.54
N GLY A 117 2.57 0.11 -1.73
CA GLY A 117 1.21 -0.38 -1.95
C GLY A 117 1.04 -1.81 -1.41
N ARG A 118 -0.20 -2.24 -1.20
CA ARG A 118 -0.50 -3.65 -0.84
C ARG A 118 -0.06 -4.66 -1.90
N ASN A 119 0.14 -4.21 -3.14
CA ASN A 119 0.73 -4.98 -4.23
C ASN A 119 2.27 -5.09 -4.16
N GLY A 120 2.91 -4.50 -3.15
CA GLY A 120 4.36 -4.50 -2.97
C GLY A 120 5.12 -3.53 -3.86
N VAL A 121 4.42 -2.60 -4.53
CA VAL A 121 5.04 -1.62 -5.44
C VAL A 121 5.18 -0.26 -4.74
N LEU A 122 6.28 0.44 -5.03
CA LEU A 122 6.48 1.82 -4.57
C LEU A 122 5.66 2.80 -5.39
N PHE A 123 4.99 3.72 -4.73
CA PHE A 123 4.31 4.82 -5.37
C PHE A 123 4.44 6.11 -4.55
N SER A 124 4.30 7.24 -5.24
CA SER A 124 4.23 8.57 -4.63
C SER A 124 3.05 9.30 -5.25
N ALA A 125 2.23 9.91 -4.41
CA ALA A 125 1.06 10.64 -4.84
C ALA A 125 0.80 11.87 -3.93
N PRO A 126 0.04 12.87 -4.40
CA PRO A 126 -0.31 14.03 -3.58
C PRO A 126 -1.12 13.61 -2.33
N GLY A 127 -0.82 14.22 -1.18
CA GLY A 127 -1.54 13.96 0.07
C GLY A 127 -1.02 12.74 0.85
N THR A 128 -0.04 12.01 0.32
CA THR A 128 0.54 10.83 0.98
C THR A 128 1.23 11.16 2.31
N GLU A 129 1.69 12.39 2.49
CA GLU A 129 2.26 12.92 3.73
C GLU A 129 1.26 12.98 4.91
N THR A 130 -0.05 13.07 4.63
CA THR A 130 -1.07 13.18 5.68
C THR A 130 -1.51 11.83 6.25
N ILE A 131 -1.13 10.73 5.61
CA ILE A 131 -1.55 9.38 6.01
C ILE A 131 -0.78 8.93 7.26
N GLN A 132 -1.51 8.65 8.33
CA GLN A 132 -0.95 8.22 9.61
C GLN A 132 -1.20 6.72 9.86
N GLY A 133 -0.50 6.16 10.85
CA GLY A 133 -0.70 4.77 11.27
C GLY A 133 -0.10 3.71 10.35
N LEU A 134 0.66 4.12 9.33
CA LEU A 134 1.40 3.19 8.47
C LEU A 134 2.73 2.78 9.13
N PRO A 135 3.13 1.51 9.03
CA PRO A 135 4.46 1.08 9.44
C PRO A 135 5.54 1.74 8.59
N GLN A 136 6.71 1.95 9.20
CA GLN A 136 7.86 2.58 8.55
C GLN A 136 8.85 1.51 8.06
N LEU A 137 9.06 1.44 6.75
CA LEU A 137 10.05 0.58 6.12
C LEU A 137 11.15 1.44 5.50
N SER A 138 12.40 0.98 5.57
CA SER A 138 13.49 1.64 4.87
C SER A 138 14.60 0.66 4.47
N GLY A 139 15.23 0.95 3.33
CA GLY A 139 16.40 0.23 2.86
C GLY A 139 16.77 0.63 1.44
N PRO A 140 17.74 -0.05 0.81
CA PRO A 140 18.00 0.10 -0.61
C PRO A 140 16.75 -0.33 -1.41
N ASP A 141 16.36 0.43 -2.43
CA ASP A 141 15.17 0.13 -3.25
C ASP A 141 15.21 -1.28 -3.87
N ALA A 142 16.41 -1.76 -4.21
CA ALA A 142 16.62 -3.11 -4.73
C ALA A 142 16.26 -4.23 -3.73
N ALA A 143 16.19 -3.92 -2.44
CA ALA A 143 15.84 -4.85 -1.36
C ALA A 143 14.41 -4.65 -0.85
N LEU A 144 13.55 -3.92 -1.57
CA LEU A 144 12.17 -3.65 -1.17
C LEU A 144 11.41 -4.93 -0.77
N ALA A 145 11.47 -5.96 -1.62
CA ALA A 145 10.81 -7.24 -1.36
C ALA A 145 11.33 -7.88 -0.06
N ASP A 146 12.65 -7.93 0.12
CA ASP A 146 13.27 -8.49 1.32
C ASP A 146 12.85 -7.74 2.60
N VAL A 147 12.72 -6.41 2.53
CA VAL A 147 12.28 -5.58 3.66
C VAL A 147 10.80 -5.82 4.00
N ILE A 148 9.94 -5.98 2.99
CA ILE A 148 8.53 -6.32 3.19
C ILE A 148 8.41 -7.71 3.85
N ASP A 149 9.13 -8.70 3.33
CA ASP A 149 9.12 -10.07 3.85
C ASP A 149 9.64 -10.11 5.29
N PHE A 150 10.74 -9.41 5.56
CA PHE A 150 11.30 -9.28 6.90
C PHE A 150 10.33 -8.62 7.88
N TYR A 151 9.63 -7.56 7.45
CA TYR A 151 8.59 -6.91 8.25
C TYR A 151 7.45 -7.88 8.62
N GLN A 152 6.91 -8.60 7.64
CA GLN A 152 5.80 -9.54 7.87
C GLN A 152 6.20 -10.66 8.82
N LYS A 153 7.38 -11.24 8.61
CA LYS A 153 7.94 -12.28 9.50
C LYS A 153 8.17 -11.77 10.92
N THR A 154 8.69 -10.56 11.04
CA THR A 154 8.92 -9.90 12.35
C THR A 154 7.60 -9.64 13.07
N LEU A 155 6.57 -9.19 12.35
CA LEU A 155 5.24 -8.95 12.91
C LEU A 155 4.67 -10.23 13.54
N THR A 156 4.78 -11.37 12.84
CA THR A 156 4.39 -12.67 13.39
C THR A 156 5.27 -13.07 14.58
N THR A 157 6.59 -12.86 14.49
CA THR A 157 7.53 -13.26 15.55
C THR A 157 7.35 -12.48 16.85
N LEU A 158 7.00 -11.19 16.76
CA LEU A 158 6.73 -10.33 17.92
C LEU A 158 5.33 -10.53 18.51
N SER A 159 4.45 -11.27 17.82
CA SER A 159 3.09 -11.49 18.30
C SER A 159 3.09 -12.17 19.67
N GLY A 160 2.38 -11.57 20.64
CA GLY A 160 2.31 -12.07 22.01
C GLY A 160 3.49 -11.69 22.92
N SER A 161 4.54 -11.04 22.40
CA SER A 161 5.69 -10.58 23.20
C SER A 161 5.42 -9.32 24.03
N GLY A 162 4.34 -8.60 23.73
CA GLY A 162 4.06 -7.27 24.28
C GLY A 162 4.85 -6.13 23.63
N LEU A 163 5.69 -6.43 22.63
CA LEU A 163 6.40 -5.44 21.81
C LEU A 163 5.60 -5.14 20.53
N ALA A 164 5.22 -3.90 20.33
CA ALA A 164 4.46 -3.47 19.16
C ALA A 164 5.41 -2.97 18.05
N LEU A 165 5.37 -3.63 16.90
CA LEU A 165 6.19 -3.29 15.73
C LEU A 165 5.71 -1.98 15.08
N ALA A 166 6.59 -0.99 14.97
CA ALA A 166 6.35 0.22 14.20
C ALA A 166 6.97 0.16 12.79
N GLY A 167 8.04 -0.61 12.62
CA GLY A 167 8.75 -0.64 11.35
C GLY A 167 10.05 -1.41 11.40
N VAL A 168 10.69 -1.56 10.23
CA VAL A 168 11.98 -2.21 10.08
C VAL A 168 12.87 -1.40 9.15
N SER A 169 14.17 -1.48 9.35
CA SER A 169 15.15 -0.83 8.48
C SER A 169 16.28 -1.77 8.09
N LEU A 170 16.69 -1.68 6.83
CA LEU A 170 17.85 -2.34 6.27
C LEU A 170 18.88 -1.28 5.87
N SER A 171 20.02 -1.27 6.54
CA SER A 171 21.11 -0.37 6.14
C SER A 171 21.71 -0.79 4.79
N ALA A 172 22.35 0.14 4.08
CA ALA A 172 23.12 -0.15 2.86
C ALA A 172 24.24 -1.20 3.06
N ARG A 173 24.66 -1.42 4.32
CA ARG A 173 25.63 -2.44 4.70
C ARG A 173 24.96 -3.78 5.07
N GLY A 174 23.66 -3.95 4.88
CA GLY A 174 22.94 -5.19 5.15
C GLY A 174 22.57 -5.44 6.62
N SER A 175 22.80 -4.49 7.53
CA SER A 175 22.38 -4.63 8.93
C SER A 175 20.91 -4.26 9.10
N TRP A 176 20.16 -5.13 9.78
CA TRP A 176 18.76 -4.97 10.13
C TRP A 176 18.54 -4.32 11.49
N ALA A 177 17.48 -3.53 11.60
CA ALA A 177 16.94 -3.05 12.85
C ALA A 177 15.40 -3.09 12.85
N ILE A 178 14.83 -3.23 14.04
CA ILE A 178 13.40 -3.16 14.30
C ILE A 178 13.12 -1.90 15.12
N ASN A 179 12.11 -1.15 14.72
CA ASN A 179 11.60 0.01 15.46
C ASN A 179 10.25 -0.35 16.08
N LEU A 180 10.08 -0.04 17.36
CA LEU A 180 8.84 -0.29 18.09
C LEU A 180 8.01 1.00 18.24
N VAL A 181 6.70 0.83 18.49
CA VAL A 181 5.74 1.94 18.61
C VAL A 181 6.06 2.87 19.78
N ASP A 182 6.68 2.35 20.83
CA ASP A 182 7.09 3.13 22.01
C ASP A 182 8.42 3.89 21.81
N GLY A 183 9.00 3.83 20.60
CA GLY A 183 10.28 4.45 20.25
C GLY A 183 11.51 3.60 20.56
N SER A 184 11.33 2.39 21.10
CA SER A 184 12.44 1.45 21.33
C SER A 184 13.01 0.94 20.00
N GLU A 185 14.33 0.75 19.96
CA GLU A 185 15.05 0.21 18.78
C GLU A 185 15.74 -1.11 19.12
N ILE A 186 15.62 -2.11 18.24
CA ILE A 186 16.32 -3.40 18.36
C ILE A 186 17.27 -3.57 17.17
N LEU A 187 18.57 -3.62 17.43
CA LEU A 187 19.61 -3.84 16.42
C LEU A 187 19.90 -5.34 16.27
N LEU A 188 19.71 -5.88 15.08
CA LEU A 188 19.88 -7.32 14.79
C LEU A 188 21.21 -7.63 14.10
N GLY A 189 21.73 -6.69 13.31
CA GLY A 189 22.92 -6.91 12.49
C GLY A 189 22.60 -7.67 11.21
N GLN A 190 23.56 -8.47 10.71
CA GLN A 190 23.49 -9.10 9.38
C GLN A 190 23.24 -10.62 9.40
N ARG A 191 23.52 -11.30 10.52
CA ARG A 191 23.56 -12.77 10.61
C ARG A 191 22.75 -13.26 11.79
N ASP A 192 22.30 -14.51 11.69
CA ASP A 192 21.62 -15.25 12.76
C ASP A 192 20.42 -14.47 13.36
N ILE A 193 19.81 -13.62 12.52
CA ILE A 193 18.83 -12.61 12.91
C ILE A 193 17.64 -13.25 13.64
N ASP A 194 17.11 -14.34 13.07
CA ASP A 194 15.97 -15.04 13.65
C ASP A 194 16.31 -15.70 14.99
N GLU A 195 17.51 -16.26 15.11
CA GLU A 195 17.96 -16.92 16.34
C GLU A 195 18.15 -15.88 17.45
N HIS A 196 18.85 -14.79 17.14
CA HIS A 196 19.10 -13.70 18.08
C HIS A 196 17.80 -13.04 18.54
N LEU A 197 16.85 -12.82 17.62
CA LEU A 197 15.55 -12.25 17.97
C LEU A 197 14.75 -13.18 18.88
N ARG A 198 14.65 -14.48 18.55
CA ARG A 198 13.92 -15.45 19.41
C ARG A 198 14.53 -15.54 20.80
N ARG A 199 15.85 -15.69 20.90
CA ARG A 199 16.56 -15.75 22.18
C ARG A 199 16.29 -14.51 23.04
N PHE A 200 16.25 -13.32 22.42
CA PHE A 200 15.87 -12.10 23.11
C PHE A 200 14.44 -12.17 23.63
N LEU A 201 13.47 -12.56 22.80
CA LEU A 201 12.06 -12.64 23.18
C LEU A 201 11.78 -13.67 24.28
N ASP A 202 12.56 -14.75 24.35
CA ASP A 202 12.44 -15.76 25.41
C ASP A 202 12.85 -15.21 26.79
N VAL A 203 13.84 -14.31 26.82
CA VAL A 203 14.43 -13.79 28.07
C VAL A 203 13.84 -12.45 28.47
N PHE A 204 13.45 -11.61 27.50
CA PHE A 204 13.00 -10.24 27.71
C PHE A 204 11.87 -10.07 28.73
N PRO A 205 10.80 -10.89 28.75
CA PRO A 205 9.73 -10.76 29.74
C PRO A 205 10.22 -10.82 31.19
N ARG A 206 11.23 -11.66 31.48
CA ARG A 206 11.82 -11.78 32.82
C ARG A 206 12.64 -10.54 33.19
N LEU A 207 13.39 -10.01 32.22
CA LEU A 207 14.18 -8.78 32.42
C LEU A 207 13.28 -7.57 32.65
N ALA A 208 12.23 -7.45 31.84
CA ALA A 208 11.27 -6.36 31.91
C ALA A 208 10.48 -6.40 33.24
N ALA A 209 10.06 -7.59 33.70
CA ALA A 209 9.42 -7.78 34.99
C ALA A 209 10.33 -7.35 36.16
N GLY A 210 11.62 -7.70 36.14
CA GLY A 210 12.57 -7.28 37.17
C GLY A 210 12.81 -5.76 37.23
N ARG A 211 12.53 -5.05 36.13
CA ARG A 211 12.66 -3.59 36.01
C ARG A 211 11.35 -2.84 36.23
N GLY A 212 10.21 -3.52 36.16
CA GLY A 212 8.87 -2.91 36.21
C GLY A 212 8.51 -2.11 34.95
N THR A 213 9.22 -2.29 33.83
CA THR A 213 8.94 -1.60 32.56
C THR A 213 9.38 -2.44 31.36
N ASN A 214 8.61 -2.36 30.27
CA ASN A 214 8.93 -2.97 28.98
C ASN A 214 9.56 -1.96 28.00
N VAL A 215 9.72 -0.69 28.41
CA VAL A 215 10.22 0.38 27.53
C VAL A 215 11.73 0.52 27.67
N PHE A 216 12.45 0.47 26.56
CA PHE A 216 13.90 0.64 26.52
C PHE A 216 14.32 1.59 25.40
N ALA A 217 15.47 2.24 25.54
CA ALA A 217 15.99 3.10 24.47
C ALA A 217 16.52 2.27 23.30
N ARG A 218 17.25 1.18 23.59
CA ARG A 218 17.87 0.33 22.56
C ARG A 218 18.21 -1.06 23.10
N ALA A 219 17.97 -2.10 22.30
CA ALA A 219 18.50 -3.45 22.51
C ALA A 219 19.46 -3.80 21.36
N ASP A 220 20.69 -4.20 21.67
CA ASP A 220 21.70 -4.61 20.69
C ASP A 220 21.90 -6.11 20.74
N LEU A 221 21.41 -6.81 19.71
CA LEU A 221 21.41 -8.26 19.56
C LEU A 221 22.56 -8.75 18.65
N ARG A 222 23.50 -7.89 18.28
CA ARG A 222 24.57 -8.23 17.34
C ARG A 222 25.65 -9.15 17.93
N TYR A 223 25.58 -9.46 19.23
CA TYR A 223 26.57 -10.29 19.92
C TYR A 223 26.17 -11.77 19.88
N ALA A 224 27.11 -12.63 19.46
CA ALA A 224 26.84 -14.06 19.27
C ALA A 224 26.23 -14.77 20.50
N ASN A 225 26.70 -14.41 21.70
CA ASN A 225 26.35 -15.09 22.95
C ASN A 225 25.54 -14.21 23.92
N GLY A 226 24.96 -13.10 23.47
CA GLY A 226 24.23 -12.22 24.38
C GLY A 226 23.65 -10.99 23.72
N PHE A 227 23.15 -10.07 24.53
CA PHE A 227 22.63 -8.79 24.08
C PHE A 227 22.80 -7.72 25.15
N ALA A 228 22.85 -6.46 24.71
CA ALA A 228 22.93 -5.30 25.59
C ALA A 228 21.63 -4.49 25.50
N ILE A 229 21.00 -4.20 26.65
CA ILE A 229 19.80 -3.34 26.72
C ILE A 229 20.16 -2.03 27.39
N ARG A 230 19.91 -0.93 26.70
CA ARG A 230 19.91 0.41 27.25
C ARG A 230 18.47 0.82 27.55
N TRP A 231 18.13 0.92 28.82
CA TRP A 231 16.81 1.34 29.28
C TRP A 231 16.64 2.86 29.17
N LEU A 232 15.41 3.35 29.02
CA LEU A 232 15.12 4.76 29.28
C LEU A 232 15.38 5.04 30.77
N ALA A 233 16.04 6.16 31.07
CA ALA A 233 16.10 6.65 32.43
C ALA A 233 14.66 6.98 32.88
N ALA A 234 14.27 6.54 34.08
CA ALA A 234 13.06 7.09 34.69
C ALA A 234 13.22 8.60 34.77
N ALA A 235 12.19 9.37 34.39
CA ALA A 235 12.21 10.82 34.60
C ALA A 235 12.61 11.08 36.06
N PRO A 236 13.52 12.04 36.34
CA PRO A 236 13.81 12.42 37.72
C PRO A 236 12.48 12.78 38.37
N GLY A 237 12.14 12.09 39.47
CA GLY A 237 10.95 12.41 40.26
C GLY A 237 10.98 13.89 40.65
N PRO A 238 9.82 14.51 40.92
CA PRO A 238 9.76 15.92 41.29
C PRO A 238 10.77 16.20 42.40
N THR A 239 11.74 17.07 42.11
CA THR A 239 12.66 17.61 43.12
C THR A 239 11.81 18.09 44.30
N PRO A 240 12.07 17.63 45.53
CA PRO A 240 11.35 18.14 46.69
C PRO A 240 11.49 19.65 46.71
N ASN A 241 10.36 20.34 46.65
CA ASN A 241 10.33 21.79 46.79
C ASN A 241 10.94 22.14 48.17
N PRO A 242 12.05 22.88 48.24
CA PRO A 242 12.68 23.23 49.52
C PRO A 242 11.76 24.08 50.43
N ASP A 243 10.68 24.66 49.88
CA ASP A 243 9.75 25.52 50.61
C ASP A 243 8.53 24.79 51.20
N LYS A 244 8.47 23.45 51.18
CA LYS A 244 7.35 22.74 51.83
C LYS A 244 7.67 22.48 53.32
N PRO A 245 6.94 23.06 54.29
CA PRO A 245 7.20 22.82 55.71
C PRO A 245 7.01 21.35 56.04
N VAL A 246 8.02 20.74 56.67
CA VAL A 246 7.91 19.40 57.26
C VAL A 246 6.82 19.45 58.33
N ALA A 247 5.76 18.66 58.16
CA ALA A 247 4.71 18.54 59.17
C ALA A 247 5.31 17.95 60.47
N PRO A 248 4.99 18.50 61.65
CA PRO A 248 5.55 17.99 62.90
C PRO A 248 5.02 16.57 63.22
N PRO A 249 5.83 15.74 63.89
CA PRO A 249 5.45 14.38 64.22
C PRO A 249 4.25 14.35 65.18
N ARG A 250 3.30 13.44 64.92
CA ARG A 250 2.16 13.16 65.79
C ARG A 250 2.65 12.63 67.15
N PRO A 251 2.09 13.09 68.29
CA PRO A 251 2.40 12.52 69.59
C PRO A 251 1.88 11.08 69.72
N PRO A 252 2.55 10.23 70.52
CA PRO A 252 2.18 8.82 70.68
C PRO A 252 0.82 8.68 71.38
N ALA A 253 0.01 7.74 70.87
CA ALA A 253 -1.27 7.38 71.44
C ALA A 253 -1.09 6.81 72.86
N GLN A 254 -1.73 7.43 73.85
CA GLN A 254 -1.82 6.88 75.19
C GLN A 254 -2.69 5.60 75.15
N ARG A 255 -2.12 4.48 75.59
CA ARG A 255 -2.89 3.26 75.90
C ARG A 255 -3.55 3.46 77.26
N SER A 256 -4.88 3.44 77.30
CA SER A 256 -5.62 3.24 78.55
C SER A 256 -5.77 1.74 78.80
N THR A 257 -5.40 1.33 80.02
CA THR A 257 -5.64 0.03 80.65
C THR A 257 -7.12 -0.22 80.91
#